data_AF-A0A803V038-F1
#
_entry.id   AF-A0A803V038-F1
#
_cell.length_a   1.000
_cell.length_b   1.000
_cell.length_c   1.000
_cell.angle_alpha   90.00
_cell.angle_beta   90.00
_cell.angle_gamma   90.00
#
_symmetry.space_group_name_H-M   'P 1'
#
loop_
_entity.id
_entity.type
_entity.pdbx_description
1 polymer ?
#
loop_
_entity_poly.entity_id
_entity_poly.type
_entity_poly.pdbx_seq_one_letter_code
_entity_poly.pdbx_strand_id
1 'polypeptide(L)' 'MTSHTALGQLLTCGTSCLPVAFPTFAEDDDDKIVGGYTCAKNAVPYQVSLNSGYHFCGGSLISSQWVLSAAHCYKS' A
#
# COMPACT_ATOMS: atom_id res chain seq x y z
N MET A 1 -8.24 4.78 2.69
CA MET A 1 -9.09 5.55 1.77
C MET A 1 -9.38 4.69 0.54
N THR A 2 -10.08 3.57 0.72
CA THR A 2 -10.53 2.73 -0.41
C THR A 2 -11.98 3.09 -0.67
N SER A 3 -12.18 4.14 -1.48
CA SER A 3 -13.51 4.52 -1.92
C SER A 3 -14.03 3.45 -2.86
N HIS A 4 -15.24 3.04 -2.58
CA HIS A 4 -15.95 1.95 -3.22
C HIS A 4 -16.45 2.39 -4.61
N THR A 5 -15.81 1.90 -5.67
CA THR A 5 -16.33 1.82 -7.06
C THR A 5 -15.37 0.87 -7.79
N ALA A 6 -15.74 -0.27 -8.39
CA ALA A 6 -16.97 -0.74 -9.00
C ALA A 6 -17.17 -2.23 -8.62
N LEU A 7 -18.33 -2.69 -8.17
CA LEU A 7 -19.49 -3.04 -8.99
C LEU A 7 -19.11 -3.66 -10.34
N GLY A 8 -18.93 -4.99 -10.33
CA GLY A 8 -19.11 -5.84 -11.50
C GLY A 8 -17.84 -6.32 -12.20
N GLN A 9 -17.34 -7.49 -11.79
CA GLN A 9 -17.16 -8.56 -12.78
C GLN A 9 -17.26 -9.91 -12.05
N LEU A 10 -18.40 -10.55 -12.25
CA LEU A 10 -18.57 -11.98 -12.04
C LEU A 10 -17.53 -12.74 -12.89
N LEU A 11 -17.16 -13.93 -12.39
CA LEU A 11 -16.86 -15.15 -13.16
C LEU A 11 -15.95 -14.94 -14.39
N THR A 12 -14.74 -15.50 -14.39
CA THR A 12 -14.57 -16.72 -15.18
C THR A 12 -13.68 -17.76 -14.48
N CYS A 13 -14.28 -18.94 -14.32
CA CYS A 13 -13.60 -20.21 -14.19
C CYS A 13 -12.85 -20.50 -15.50
N GLY A 14 -11.56 -20.84 -15.37
CA GLY A 14 -10.72 -21.60 -16.30
C GLY A 14 -10.86 -21.37 -17.81
N THR A 15 -9.85 -20.78 -18.45
CA THR A 15 -9.41 -21.24 -19.78
C THR A 15 -8.00 -20.76 -20.12
N SER A 16 -7.17 -21.73 -20.52
CA SER A 16 -6.03 -21.66 -21.44
C SER A 16 -4.84 -20.72 -21.16
N CYS A 17 -3.67 -21.36 -21.18
CA CYS A 17 -2.30 -20.85 -21.11
C CYS A 17 -1.95 -19.91 -22.30
N LEU A 18 -2.54 -18.73 -22.33
CA LEU A 18 -2.03 -17.60 -23.14
C LEU A 18 -1.10 -16.76 -22.25
N PRO A 19 -0.08 -16.07 -22.81
CA PRO A 19 0.65 -15.08 -22.06
C PRO A 19 -0.30 -13.91 -21.85
N VAL A 20 -1.15 -14.01 -20.83
CA VAL A 20 -1.99 -12.91 -20.39
C VAL A 20 -1.00 -11.91 -19.82
N ALA A 21 -0.62 -10.93 -20.64
CA ALA A 21 -0.30 -9.61 -20.13
C ALA A 21 -1.56 -9.16 -19.40
N PHE A 22 -1.69 -9.59 -18.15
CA PHE A 22 -2.57 -8.93 -17.23
C PHE A 22 -2.04 -7.49 -17.25
N PRO A 23 -2.83 -6.49 -17.66
CA PRO A 23 -2.51 -5.15 -17.23
C PRO A 23 -2.51 -5.26 -15.70
N THR A 24 -1.32 -5.27 -15.10
CA THR A 24 -1.18 -4.97 -13.70
C THR A 24 -1.75 -3.56 -13.59
N PHE A 25 -3.01 -3.45 -13.17
CA PHE A 25 -3.54 -2.23 -12.58
C PHE A 25 -2.85 -2.03 -11.23
N ALA A 26 -1.52 -2.02 -11.23
CA ALA A 26 -0.79 -1.17 -10.31
C ALA A 26 -0.91 0.19 -10.99
N GLU A 27 -1.84 1.01 -10.50
CA GLU A 27 -1.70 2.45 -10.64
C GLU A 27 -0.38 2.76 -9.90
N ASP A 28 0.72 2.68 -10.64
CA ASP A 28 2.04 3.05 -10.16
C ASP A 28 2.01 4.58 -10.04
N ASP A 29 1.53 5.05 -8.88
CA ASP A 29 1.84 6.37 -8.32
C ASP A 29 3.36 6.39 -7.99
N ASP A 30 4.20 6.20 -9.01
CA ASP A 30 5.64 5.86 -8.94
C ASP A 30 6.53 6.94 -8.30
N ASP A 31 5.94 8.02 -7.80
CA ASP A 31 6.68 9.19 -7.30
C ASP A 31 6.73 9.28 -5.76
N LYS A 32 6.26 8.27 -5.01
CA LYS A 32 6.24 8.37 -3.53
C LYS A 32 7.60 8.17 -2.88
N ILE A 33 8.46 7.31 -3.45
CA ILE A 33 9.80 6.98 -2.92
C ILE A 33 10.81 6.98 -4.07
N VAL A 34 11.75 7.93 -4.07
CA VAL A 34 12.75 8.11 -5.16
C VAL A 34 13.63 6.86 -5.31
N GLY A 35 13.65 6.29 -6.52
CA GLY A 35 14.42 5.07 -6.82
C GLY A 35 13.87 3.80 -6.14
N GLY A 36 12.65 3.87 -5.60
CA GLY A 36 11.97 2.76 -4.96
C GLY A 36 11.22 1.86 -5.95
N TYR A 37 10.44 0.96 -5.37
CA TYR A 37 9.48 0.11 -6.09
C TYR A 37 8.27 -0.14 -5.19
N THR A 38 7.15 -0.49 -5.80
CA THR A 38 5.94 -0.84 -5.06
C THR A 38 6.16 -2.11 -4.22
N CYS A 39 6.04 -1.98 -2.90
CA CYS A 39 6.16 -3.12 -2.00
C CYS A 39 5.00 -4.10 -2.20
N ALA A 40 5.30 -5.39 -2.24
CA ALA A 40 4.27 -6.42 -2.23
C ALA A 40 3.37 -6.26 -0.98
N LYS A 41 2.07 -6.50 -1.15
CA LYS A 41 1.09 -6.32 -0.08
C LYS A 41 1.52 -7.12 1.18
N ASN A 42 1.56 -6.44 2.31
CA ASN A 42 1.97 -6.98 3.62
C ASN A 42 3.43 -7.47 3.74
N ALA A 43 4.31 -7.17 2.76
CA ALA A 43 5.71 -7.58 2.83
C ALA A 43 6.52 -6.91 3.96
N VAL A 44 6.07 -5.74 4.41
CA VAL A 44 6.70 -4.95 5.49
C VAL A 44 5.69 -4.74 6.62
N PRO A 45 5.38 -5.79 7.42
CA PRO A 45 4.25 -5.78 8.34
C PRO A 45 4.41 -4.82 9.53
N TYR A 46 5.64 -4.36 9.80
CA TYR A 46 5.93 -3.38 10.83
C TYR A 46 5.79 -1.93 10.34
N GLN A 47 5.58 -1.68 9.05
CA GLN A 47 5.44 -0.32 8.52
C GLN A 47 4.13 0.31 9.00
N VAL A 48 4.23 1.55 9.51
CA VAL A 48 3.08 2.30 10.04
C VAL A 48 2.94 3.63 9.31
N SER A 49 1.70 3.99 8.99
CA SER A 49 1.32 5.32 8.53
C SER A 49 0.82 6.15 9.71
N LEU A 50 1.53 7.23 10.03
CA LEU A 50 1.01 8.26 10.93
C LEU A 50 0.10 9.18 10.12
N ASN A 51 -1.16 9.29 10.57
CA ASN A 51 -2.22 9.94 9.80
C ASN A 51 -3.10 10.82 10.70
N SER A 52 -3.30 12.07 10.27
CA SER A 52 -4.21 13.03 10.90
C SER A 52 -5.13 13.68 9.85
N GLY A 53 -5.81 12.83 9.07
CA GLY A 53 -6.59 13.22 7.89
C GLY A 53 -5.81 13.07 6.57
N TYR A 54 -4.49 13.07 6.64
CA TYR A 54 -3.57 12.72 5.55
C TYR A 54 -2.32 12.01 6.12
N HIS A 55 -1.60 11.25 5.28
CA HIS A 55 -0.33 10.64 5.66
C HIS A 55 0.75 11.70 5.71
N PHE A 56 1.38 11.88 6.88
CA PHE A 56 2.39 12.93 7.07
C PHE A 56 3.76 12.38 7.50
N CYS A 57 3.79 11.21 8.16
CA CYS A 57 5.02 10.55 8.58
C CYS A 57 4.88 9.02 8.57
N GLY A 58 6.02 8.34 8.51
CA GLY A 58 6.13 6.90 8.74
C GLY A 58 6.47 6.54 10.18
N GLY A 59 6.46 5.24 10.48
CA GLY A 59 6.92 4.68 11.74
C GLY A 59 7.07 3.16 11.67
N SER A 60 7.60 2.55 12.72
CA SER A 60 7.79 1.10 12.83
C SER A 60 7.15 0.55 14.09
N LEU A 61 6.30 -0.47 13.95
CA LEU A 61 5.73 -1.21 15.08
C LEU A 61 6.83 -2.06 15.75
N ILE A 62 7.23 -1.68 16.96
CA ILE A 62 8.33 -2.34 17.70
C ILE A 62 7.81 -3.28 18.80
N SER A 63 6.54 -3.17 19.16
CA SER A 63 5.83 -4.05 20.09
C SER A 63 4.33 -3.94 19.83
N SER A 64 3.51 -4.78 20.47
CA SER A 64 2.06 -4.83 20.29
C SER A 64 1.33 -3.51 20.53
N GLN A 65 1.94 -2.58 21.28
CA GLN A 65 1.36 -1.29 21.64
C GLN A 65 2.30 -0.09 21.39
N TRP A 66 3.47 -0.30 20.77
CA TRP A 66 4.49 0.74 20.64
C TRP A 66 4.97 0.89 19.21
N VAL A 67 4.94 2.13 18.72
CA VAL A 67 5.48 2.54 17.41
C VAL A 67 6.65 3.49 17.61
N LEU A 68 7.77 3.20 16.96
CA LEU A 68 8.92 4.10 16.86
C LEU A 68 8.77 5.01 15.64
N SER A 69 9.02 6.31 15.79
CA SER A 69 9.03 7.30 14.70
C SER A 69 10.03 8.42 15.00
N ALA A 70 10.21 9.35 14.07
CA ALA A 70 11.08 10.51 14.26
C ALA A 70 10.42 11.53 15.21
N ALA A 71 11.21 12.13 16.11
CA ALA A 71 10.69 13.06 17.12
C ALA A 71 9.95 14.27 16.51
N HIS A 72 10.38 14.75 15.34
CA HIS A 72 9.76 15.90 14.67
C HIS A 72 8.34 15.61 14.12
N CYS A 73 7.94 14.33 14.04
CA CYS A 73 6.61 13.92 13.59
C CYS A 73 5.50 14.08 14.66
N TYR A 74 5.84 14.32 15.94
CA TYR A 74 4.86 14.35 17.03
C TYR A 74 3.89 15.56 16.98
N LYS A 75 4.20 16.62 16.21
CA LYS A 75 3.40 17.85 16.09
C LYS A 75 3.41 18.43 14.67
N SER A 76 3.52 17.56 13.66
CA SER A 76 3.48 17.96 12.25
C SER A 76 2.06 18.28 11.79
#